data_AF-M1PEP2-F1
#
_entry.id   AF-M1PEP2-F1
#
_cell.length_a   1.000
_cell.length_b   1.000
_cell.length_c   1.000
_cell.angle_alpha   90.00
_cell.angle_beta   90.00
_cell.angle_gamma   90.00
#
_symmetry.space_group_name_H-M   'P 1'
#
loop_
_entity.id
_entity.type
_entity.pdbx_description
1 polymer ?
#
loop_
_entity_poly.entity_id
_entity_poly.type
_entity_poly.pdbx_seq_one_letter_code
_entity_poly.pdbx_strand_id
1 'polypeptide(L)'
;MEDFAQTLAFEVKKDIAERYFGFRKIIEKDSDDYQKDIISSALLLETKIGFDLLRIYALLQEDALIEQFYKLTNLGDVLFFDSYVTTSRTIRKRLFEDQEVRGFFRKSQFSNMFFDVYESLRDHVHDYRNRIAMLAEDHNVIEEEIKLFYQKNDISGIMLFLRNLDGDSGTSGTMSGGIDGNSAISMEQKMRLQPPQPVEKFLPILKEIPSQSAIKSELKSLINQAYKQQPELNLKEL
;
A
#
# COMPACT_ATOMS: atom_id res chain seq x y z
N MET A 1 19.12 24.95 49.43
CA MET A 1 17.83 24.20 49.35
C MET A 1 17.21 24.33 47.96
N GLU A 2 17.47 25.43 47.22
CA GLU A 2 17.11 25.60 45.79
C GLU A 2 17.77 24.59 44.83
N ASP A 3 19.02 24.20 45.08
CA ASP A 3 19.81 23.33 44.19
C ASP A 3 19.22 21.90 44.04
N PHE A 4 18.62 21.38 45.13
CA PHE A 4 17.94 20.08 45.14
C PHE A 4 16.62 20.11 44.38
N ALA A 5 15.84 21.19 44.53
CA ALA A 5 14.58 21.37 43.82
C ALA A 5 14.79 21.54 42.31
N GLN A 6 15.84 22.27 41.91
CA GLN A 6 16.22 22.43 40.51
C GLN A 6 16.71 21.11 39.88
N THR A 7 17.53 20.35 40.60
CA THR A 7 17.98 19.02 40.15
C THR A 7 16.81 18.06 39.98
N LEU A 8 15.87 18.04 40.94
CA LEU A 8 14.69 17.18 40.90
C LEU A 8 13.72 17.59 39.79
N ALA A 9 13.52 18.90 39.57
CA ALA A 9 12.75 19.40 38.44
C ALA A 9 13.40 18.99 37.10
N PHE A 10 14.73 19.12 36.97
CA PHE A 10 15.45 18.70 35.77
C PHE A 10 15.29 17.20 35.47
N GLU A 11 15.43 16.35 36.50
CA GLU A 11 15.23 14.90 36.35
C GLU A 11 13.80 14.54 35.93
N VAL A 12 12.79 15.18 36.51
CA VAL A 12 11.38 14.97 36.13
C VAL A 12 11.12 15.43 34.70
N LYS A 13 11.66 16.59 34.29
CA LYS A 13 11.54 17.07 32.89
C LYS A 13 12.18 16.08 31.92
N LYS A 14 13.35 15.55 32.28
CA LYS A 14 14.08 14.58 31.48
C LYS A 14 13.29 13.27 31.33
N ASP A 15 12.77 12.69 32.41
CA ASP A 15 11.98 11.43 32.33
C ASP A 15 10.70 11.63 31.50
N ILE A 16 9.99 12.75 31.68
CA ILE A 16 8.80 13.07 30.87
C ILE A 16 9.16 13.19 29.38
N ALA A 17 10.24 13.91 29.06
CA ALA A 17 10.70 14.06 27.68
C ALA A 17 11.13 12.72 27.07
N GLU A 18 11.94 11.93 27.79
CA GLU A 18 12.42 10.62 27.31
C GLU A 18 11.26 9.67 27.03
N ARG A 19 10.24 9.61 27.89
CA ARG A 19 9.04 8.81 27.65
C ARG A 19 8.26 9.32 26.45
N TYR A 20 7.97 10.63 26.40
CA TYR A 20 7.19 11.22 25.32
C TYR A 20 7.85 10.99 23.95
N PHE A 21 9.13 11.35 23.81
CA PHE A 21 9.87 11.20 22.56
C PHE A 21 10.17 9.73 22.24
N GLY A 22 10.32 8.87 23.25
CA GLY A 22 10.45 7.43 23.08
C GLY A 22 9.22 6.82 22.42
N PHE A 23 8.02 7.05 22.96
CA PHE A 23 6.77 6.56 22.38
C PHE A 23 6.49 7.19 21.02
N ARG A 24 6.72 8.51 20.88
CA ARG A 24 6.55 9.21 19.61
C ARG A 24 7.41 8.59 18.50
N LYS A 25 8.68 8.27 18.79
CA LYS A 25 9.60 7.67 17.83
C LYS A 25 9.14 6.28 17.36
N ILE A 26 8.49 5.50 18.23
CA ILE A 26 7.93 4.19 17.86
C ILE A 26 6.80 4.40 16.85
N ILE A 27 5.82 5.25 17.18
CA ILE A 27 4.68 5.54 16.30
C ILE A 27 5.11 6.14 14.95
N GLU A 28 6.11 7.04 14.96
CA GLU A 28 6.67 7.60 13.72
C GLU A 28 7.32 6.51 12.86
N LYS A 29 8.06 5.59 13.48
CA LYS A 29 8.66 4.46 12.76
C LYS A 29 7.59 3.55 12.16
N ASP A 30 6.55 3.21 12.92
CA ASP A 30 5.48 2.33 12.44
C ASP A 30 4.69 3.00 11.31
N SER A 31 4.50 4.32 11.39
CA SER A 31 3.91 5.13 10.31
C SER A 31 4.79 5.14 9.04
N ASP A 32 6.10 5.25 9.18
CA ASP A 32 7.05 5.20 8.07
C ASP A 32 7.09 3.82 7.41
N ASP A 33 7.07 2.76 8.22
CA ASP A 33 7.08 1.37 7.74
C ASP A 33 5.76 1.05 7.00
N TYR A 34 4.62 1.47 7.55
CA TYR A 34 3.32 1.43 6.87
C TYR A 34 3.34 2.12 5.49
N GLN A 35 3.94 3.31 5.38
CA GLN A 35 4.06 4.00 4.09
C GLN A 35 4.92 3.25 3.09
N LYS A 36 6.04 2.65 3.52
CA LYS A 36 6.88 1.81 2.66
C LYS A 36 6.11 0.59 2.15
N ASP A 37 5.28 0.00 3.00
CA ASP A 37 4.48 -1.18 2.64
C ASP A 37 3.33 -0.84 1.68
N ILE A 38 2.76 0.37 1.75
CA ILE A 38 1.86 0.89 0.70
C ILE A 38 2.61 0.96 -0.64
N ILE A 39 3.81 1.55 -0.68
CA ILE A 39 4.59 1.71 -1.91
C ILE A 39 4.97 0.34 -2.48
N SER A 40 5.40 -0.61 -1.63
CA SER A 40 5.74 -1.96 -2.07
C SER A 40 4.52 -2.72 -2.62
N SER A 41 3.34 -2.49 -2.04
CA SER A 41 2.07 -3.06 -2.50
C SER A 41 1.59 -2.43 -3.82
N ALA A 42 1.82 -1.13 -4.03
CA ALA A 42 1.60 -0.47 -5.32
C ALA A 42 2.49 -1.08 -6.41
N LEU A 43 3.78 -1.30 -6.11
CA LEU A 43 4.70 -1.95 -7.03
C LEU A 43 4.26 -3.38 -7.36
N LEU A 44 3.79 -4.15 -6.38
CA LEU A 44 3.25 -5.50 -6.60
C LEU A 44 2.07 -5.47 -7.57
N LEU A 45 1.12 -4.53 -7.37
CA LEU A 45 -0.02 -4.34 -8.25
C LEU A 45 0.43 -4.06 -9.69
N GLU A 46 1.35 -3.11 -9.88
CA GLU A 46 1.82 -2.74 -11.21
C GLU A 46 2.63 -3.86 -11.89
N THR A 47 3.56 -4.47 -11.16
CA THR A 47 4.53 -5.41 -11.74
C THR A 47 4.03 -6.83 -11.87
N LYS A 48 3.15 -7.29 -10.97
CA LYS A 48 2.65 -8.67 -11.02
C LYS A 48 1.27 -8.73 -11.70
N ILE A 49 0.30 -8.05 -11.09
CA ILE A 49 -1.08 -8.04 -11.60
C ILE A 49 -1.12 -7.33 -12.96
N GLY A 50 -0.44 -6.19 -13.10
CA GLY A 50 -0.32 -5.49 -14.38
C GLY A 50 0.27 -6.36 -15.48
N PHE A 51 1.39 -7.05 -15.24
CA PHE A 51 1.98 -7.93 -16.26
C PHE A 51 1.09 -9.12 -16.64
N ASP A 52 0.41 -9.73 -15.68
CA ASP A 52 -0.52 -10.83 -15.97
C ASP A 52 -1.73 -10.36 -16.78
N LEU A 53 -2.27 -9.18 -16.46
CA LEU A 53 -3.30 -8.54 -17.27
C LEU A 53 -2.81 -8.22 -18.69
N LEU A 54 -1.62 -7.65 -18.83
CA LEU A 54 -1.02 -7.36 -20.14
C LEU A 54 -0.82 -8.63 -20.98
N ARG A 55 -0.42 -9.75 -20.36
CA ARG A 55 -0.33 -11.05 -21.02
C ARG A 55 -1.69 -11.54 -21.49
N ILE A 56 -2.72 -11.43 -20.65
CA ILE A 56 -4.10 -11.77 -21.03
C ILE A 56 -4.56 -10.90 -22.21
N TYR A 57 -4.29 -9.60 -22.20
CA TYR A 57 -4.63 -8.71 -23.31
C TYR A 57 -3.89 -9.07 -24.59
N ALA A 58 -2.61 -9.41 -24.50
CA ALA A 58 -1.83 -9.86 -25.64
C ALA A 58 -2.37 -11.17 -26.24
N LEU A 59 -2.91 -12.07 -25.41
CA LEU A 59 -3.55 -13.31 -25.86
C LEU A 59 -4.93 -13.04 -26.47
N LEU A 60 -5.77 -12.20 -25.85
CA LEU A 60 -7.12 -11.92 -26.31
C LEU A 60 -7.16 -11.00 -27.54
N GLN A 61 -6.24 -10.03 -27.62
CA GLN A 61 -6.07 -8.98 -28.64
C GLN A 61 -7.25 -8.03 -28.90
N GLU A 62 -8.49 -8.53 -28.86
CA GLU A 62 -9.69 -7.76 -29.13
C GLU A 62 -10.31 -7.19 -27.86
N ASP A 63 -10.64 -5.90 -27.91
CA ASP A 63 -11.29 -5.15 -26.82
C ASP A 63 -12.57 -5.85 -26.36
N ALA A 64 -13.38 -6.37 -27.29
CA ALA A 64 -14.62 -7.06 -26.96
C ALA A 64 -14.41 -8.36 -26.16
N LEU A 65 -13.30 -9.06 -26.38
CA LEU A 65 -12.94 -10.26 -25.60
C LEU A 65 -12.37 -9.87 -24.24
N ILE A 66 -11.61 -8.78 -24.17
CA ILE A 66 -11.07 -8.22 -22.93
C ILE A 66 -12.21 -7.75 -22.02
N GLU A 67 -13.20 -7.03 -22.55
CA GLU A 67 -14.38 -6.62 -21.79
C GLU A 67 -15.18 -7.82 -21.26
N GLN A 68 -15.33 -8.87 -22.07
CA GLN A 68 -15.99 -10.10 -21.62
C GLN A 68 -15.20 -10.78 -20.50
N PHE A 69 -13.87 -10.81 -20.60
CA PHE A 69 -13.01 -11.31 -19.53
C PHE A 69 -13.20 -10.50 -18.23
N TYR A 70 -13.25 -9.18 -18.30
CA TYR A 70 -13.51 -8.32 -17.13
C TYR A 70 -14.88 -8.56 -16.50
N LYS A 71 -15.92 -8.76 -17.33
CA LYS A 71 -17.27 -9.12 -16.85
C LYS A 71 -17.30 -10.48 -16.16
N LEU A 72 -16.60 -11.48 -16.69
CA LEU A 72 -16.53 -12.81 -16.10
C LEU A 72 -15.73 -12.83 -14.79
N THR A 73 -14.67 -12.05 -14.70
CA THR A 73 -13.78 -12.02 -13.53
C THR A 73 -14.22 -11.03 -12.46
N ASN A 74 -15.14 -10.11 -12.78
CA ASN A 74 -15.62 -9.05 -11.89
C ASN A 74 -14.48 -8.17 -11.34
N LEU A 75 -13.39 -8.02 -12.10
CA LEU A 75 -12.23 -7.21 -11.73
C LEU A 75 -12.54 -5.70 -11.62
N GLY A 76 -13.72 -5.27 -12.08
CA GLY A 76 -14.15 -3.88 -12.10
C GLY A 76 -13.90 -3.27 -13.47
N ASP A 77 -13.36 -2.05 -13.49
CA ASP A 77 -13.00 -1.35 -14.72
C ASP A 77 -11.73 -1.94 -15.34
N VAL A 78 -11.56 -1.75 -16.66
CA VAL A 78 -10.39 -2.24 -17.39
C VAL A 78 -9.14 -1.53 -16.87
N LEU A 79 -8.28 -2.27 -16.16
CA LEU A 79 -7.03 -1.77 -15.60
C LEU A 79 -5.88 -1.98 -16.59
N PHE A 80 -4.96 -1.00 -16.67
CA PHE A 80 -3.69 -1.12 -17.41
C PHE A 80 -3.81 -1.48 -18.90
N PHE A 81 -4.97 -1.27 -19.54
CA PHE A 81 -5.13 -1.53 -20.96
C PHE A 81 -4.59 -0.37 -21.80
N ASP A 82 -3.68 -0.70 -22.71
CA ASP A 82 -3.16 0.18 -23.75
C ASP A 82 -3.14 -0.60 -25.07
N SER A 83 -3.71 -0.02 -26.14
CA SER A 83 -3.75 -0.66 -27.46
C SER A 83 -2.34 -0.94 -28.02
N TYR A 84 -1.31 -0.29 -27.49
CA TYR A 84 0.08 -0.54 -27.87
C TYR A 84 0.60 -1.91 -27.42
N VAL A 85 0.02 -2.48 -26.35
CA VAL A 85 0.37 -3.81 -25.82
C VAL A 85 -0.10 -4.90 -26.78
N THR A 86 -1.25 -4.70 -27.42
CA THR A 86 -1.80 -5.63 -28.41
C THR A 86 -1.22 -5.40 -29.80
N THR A 87 -0.47 -4.33 -30.09
CA THR A 87 0.08 -4.09 -31.44
C THR A 87 1.59 -4.27 -31.54
N SER A 88 2.35 -4.06 -30.46
CA SER A 88 3.81 -4.13 -30.49
C SER A 88 4.36 -5.54 -30.30
N ARG A 89 5.06 -6.07 -31.32
CA ARG A 89 5.72 -7.39 -31.27
C ARG A 89 6.80 -7.47 -30.18
N THR A 90 7.59 -6.42 -30.01
CA THR A 90 8.69 -6.40 -29.02
C THR A 90 8.17 -6.46 -27.59
N ILE A 91 7.04 -5.79 -27.31
CA ILE A 91 6.40 -5.80 -25.99
C ILE A 91 5.88 -7.20 -25.68
N ARG A 92 5.20 -7.83 -26.65
CA ARG A 92 4.72 -9.20 -26.48
C ARG A 92 5.85 -10.19 -26.20
N LYS A 93 6.97 -10.08 -26.90
CA LYS A 93 8.14 -10.92 -26.64
C LYS A 93 8.61 -10.83 -25.21
N ARG A 94 8.75 -9.60 -24.72
CA ARG A 94 9.17 -9.35 -23.33
C ARG A 94 8.14 -9.86 -22.31
N LEU A 95 6.85 -9.84 -22.63
CA LEU A 95 5.80 -10.32 -21.73
C LEU A 95 5.86 -11.86 -21.56
N PHE A 96 6.26 -12.60 -22.60
CA PHE A 96 6.25 -14.07 -22.63
C PHE A 96 7.64 -14.72 -22.53
N GLU A 97 8.73 -13.95 -22.44
CA GLU A 97 10.11 -14.46 -22.45
C GLU A 97 10.40 -15.53 -21.39
N ASP A 98 9.81 -15.40 -20.20
CA ASP A 98 10.01 -16.32 -19.07
C ASP A 98 8.88 -17.37 -18.91
N GLN A 99 7.99 -17.51 -19.90
CA GLN A 99 6.82 -18.40 -19.77
C GLN A 99 7.05 -19.77 -20.40
N GLU A 100 6.74 -20.84 -19.64
CA GLU A 100 6.83 -22.21 -20.14
C GLU A 100 5.69 -22.53 -21.11
N VAL A 101 6.01 -22.76 -22.38
CA VAL A 101 5.00 -23.18 -23.36
C VAL A 101 4.71 -24.68 -23.23
N ARG A 102 3.53 -25.04 -22.72
CA ARG A 102 3.10 -26.44 -22.49
C ARG A 102 2.04 -26.91 -23.49
N GLY A 103 2.21 -28.10 -24.05
CA GLY A 103 1.21 -28.77 -24.89
C GLY A 103 1.73 -29.14 -26.28
N PHE A 104 1.09 -30.15 -26.90
CA PHE A 104 1.54 -30.70 -28.18
C PHE A 104 1.04 -29.91 -29.40
N PHE A 105 -0.21 -29.45 -29.36
CA PHE A 105 -0.83 -28.70 -30.45
C PHE A 105 -0.83 -27.19 -30.15
N ARG A 106 -0.69 -26.34 -31.19
CA ARG A 106 -0.71 -24.86 -31.05
C ARG A 106 -1.92 -24.36 -30.24
N LYS A 107 -3.11 -24.89 -30.54
CA LYS A 107 -4.34 -24.59 -29.80
C LYS A 107 -4.26 -24.95 -28.31
N SER A 108 -3.65 -26.10 -28.00
CA SER A 108 -3.46 -26.54 -26.60
C SER A 108 -2.44 -25.66 -25.90
N GLN A 109 -1.35 -25.28 -26.58
CA GLN A 109 -0.34 -24.36 -26.04
C GLN A 109 -0.95 -23.01 -25.70
N PHE A 110 -1.77 -22.46 -26.59
CA PHE A 110 -2.50 -21.21 -26.36
C PHE A 110 -3.44 -21.29 -25.16
N SER A 111 -4.23 -22.37 -25.08
CA SER A 111 -5.17 -22.55 -23.97
C SER A 111 -4.46 -22.73 -22.64
N ASN A 112 -3.37 -23.52 -22.61
CA ASN A 112 -2.60 -23.76 -21.39
C ASN A 112 -1.93 -22.46 -20.92
N MET A 113 -1.27 -21.73 -21.83
CA MET A 113 -0.67 -20.44 -21.52
C MET A 113 -1.67 -19.46 -20.90
N PHE A 114 -2.87 -19.35 -21.49
CA PHE A 114 -3.91 -18.50 -20.93
C PHE A 114 -4.29 -18.91 -19.50
N PHE A 115 -4.47 -20.21 -19.27
CA PHE A 115 -4.85 -20.71 -17.95
C PHE A 115 -3.74 -20.58 -16.92
N ASP A 116 -2.49 -20.76 -17.31
CA ASP A 116 -1.32 -20.59 -16.44
C ASP A 116 -1.21 -19.10 -16.02
N VAL A 117 -1.35 -18.17 -16.96
CA VAL A 117 -1.40 -16.72 -16.67
C VAL A 117 -2.61 -16.35 -15.81
N TYR A 118 -3.76 -16.97 -16.05
CA TYR A 118 -4.97 -16.71 -15.27
C TYR A 118 -4.86 -17.17 -13.81
N GLU A 119 -4.27 -18.34 -13.56
CA GLU A 119 -4.00 -18.79 -12.18
C GLU A 119 -2.97 -17.88 -11.51
N SER A 120 -1.89 -17.51 -12.21
CA SER A 120 -0.93 -16.51 -11.71
C SER A 120 -1.60 -15.19 -11.32
N LEU A 121 -2.47 -14.66 -12.19
CA LEU A 121 -3.24 -13.45 -11.92
C LEU A 121 -4.10 -13.60 -10.66
N ARG A 122 -4.80 -14.73 -10.54
CA ARG A 122 -5.67 -15.01 -9.40
C ARG A 122 -4.88 -15.05 -8.09
N ASP A 123 -3.74 -15.74 -8.08
CA ASP A 123 -2.87 -15.83 -6.92
C ASP A 123 -2.30 -14.46 -6.55
N HIS A 124 -1.84 -13.67 -7.53
CA HIS A 124 -1.34 -12.32 -7.28
C HIS A 124 -2.43 -11.36 -6.77
N VAL A 125 -3.66 -11.47 -7.26
CA VAL A 125 -4.80 -10.67 -6.78
C VAL A 125 -5.19 -11.09 -5.37
N HIS A 126 -5.14 -12.38 -5.06
CA HIS A 126 -5.35 -12.89 -3.70
C HIS A 126 -4.28 -12.36 -2.73
N ASP A 127 -3.01 -12.48 -3.09
CA ASP A 127 -1.88 -11.97 -2.29
C ASP A 127 -1.99 -10.45 -2.08
N TYR A 128 -2.35 -9.70 -3.11
CA TYR A 128 -2.57 -8.26 -3.02
C TYR A 128 -3.70 -7.90 -2.07
N ARG A 129 -4.83 -8.61 -2.14
CA ARG A 129 -5.97 -8.40 -1.23
C ARG A 129 -5.57 -8.69 0.22
N ASN A 130 -4.83 -9.76 0.45
CA ASN A 130 -4.33 -10.10 1.80
C ASN A 130 -3.41 -9.00 2.33
N ARG A 131 -2.52 -8.45 1.49
CA ARG A 131 -1.65 -7.32 1.87
C ARG A 131 -2.44 -6.05 2.17
N ILE A 132 -3.47 -5.72 1.39
CA ILE A 132 -4.35 -4.58 1.72
C ILE A 132 -5.06 -4.80 3.05
N ALA A 133 -5.55 -6.02 3.32
CA ALA A 133 -6.19 -6.31 4.60
C ALA A 133 -5.22 -6.14 5.78
N MET A 134 -3.97 -6.59 5.63
CA MET A 134 -2.92 -6.37 6.64
C MET A 134 -2.61 -4.88 6.83
N LEU A 135 -2.45 -4.13 5.74
CA LEU A 135 -2.23 -2.68 5.80
C LEU A 135 -3.39 -1.94 6.48
N ALA A 136 -4.63 -2.37 6.24
CA ALA A 136 -5.79 -1.81 6.93
C ALA A 136 -5.76 -2.11 8.44
N GLU A 137 -5.30 -3.30 8.84
CA GLU A 137 -5.09 -3.64 10.25
C GLU A 137 -3.97 -2.79 10.87
N ASP A 138 -2.81 -2.67 10.21
CA ASP A 138 -1.69 -1.83 10.65
C ASP A 138 -2.10 -0.37 10.82
N HIS A 139 -2.88 0.16 9.88
CA HIS A 139 -3.44 1.51 9.96
C HIS A 139 -4.28 1.70 11.24
N ASN A 140 -5.18 0.75 11.53
CA ASN A 140 -6.01 0.78 12.73
C ASN A 140 -5.18 0.69 14.02
N VAL A 141 -4.13 -0.15 14.03
CA VAL A 141 -3.21 -0.27 15.17
C VAL A 141 -2.51 1.05 15.44
N ILE A 142 -1.93 1.68 14.40
CA ILE A 142 -1.27 2.98 14.53
C ILE A 142 -2.25 4.06 15.01
N GLU A 143 -3.48 4.06 14.50
CA GLU A 143 -4.51 5.00 14.95
C GLU A 143 -4.84 4.83 16.44
N GLU A 144 -5.02 3.60 16.91
CA GLU A 144 -5.27 3.31 18.32
C GLU A 144 -4.06 3.63 19.21
N GLU A 145 -2.84 3.37 18.74
CA GLU A 145 -1.61 3.76 19.45
C GLU A 145 -1.49 5.27 19.59
N ILE A 146 -1.84 6.04 18.56
CA ILE A 146 -1.89 7.51 18.62
C ILE A 146 -2.94 7.97 19.63
N LYS A 147 -4.13 7.35 19.65
CA LYS A 147 -5.17 7.66 20.67
C LYS A 147 -4.68 7.39 22.08
N LEU A 148 -4.07 6.22 22.32
CA LEU A 148 -3.50 5.86 23.61
C LEU A 148 -2.33 6.77 24.00
N PHE A 149 -1.52 7.19 23.02
CA PHE A 149 -0.43 8.14 23.23
C PHE A 149 -0.96 9.46 23.77
N TYR A 150 -2.02 10.01 23.16
CA TYR A 150 -2.65 11.24 23.65
C TYR A 150 -3.37 11.08 24.99
N GLN A 151 -3.99 9.92 25.24
CA GLN A 151 -4.63 9.66 26.53
C GLN A 151 -3.61 9.57 27.68
N LYS A 152 -2.47 8.94 27.43
CA LYS A 152 -1.40 8.77 28.44
C LYS A 152 -0.51 9.99 28.57
N ASN A 153 -0.34 10.77 27.51
CA ASN A 153 0.48 11.96 27.46
C ASN A 153 -0.39 13.16 27.12
N ASP A 154 -1.05 13.72 28.12
CA ASP A 154 -1.72 15.02 27.97
C ASP A 154 -0.67 16.10 27.74
N ILE A 155 -0.42 16.43 26.47
CA ILE A 155 0.57 17.44 26.05
C ILE A 155 0.26 18.79 26.68
N SER A 156 -1.02 19.16 26.79
CA SER A 156 -1.44 20.41 27.40
C SER A 156 -1.15 20.40 28.90
N GLY A 157 -1.41 19.28 29.57
CA GLY A 157 -1.06 19.05 30.97
C GLY A 157 0.45 19.07 31.22
N ILE A 158 1.24 18.40 30.36
CA ILE A 158 2.70 18.38 30.42
C ILE A 158 3.26 19.79 30.23
N MET A 159 2.83 20.53 29.20
CA MET A 159 3.31 21.89 28.93
C MET A 159 2.96 22.85 30.07
N LEU A 160 1.77 22.71 30.67
CA LEU A 160 1.36 23.51 31.83
C LEU A 160 2.16 23.14 33.09
N PHE A 161 2.43 21.86 33.31
CA PHE A 161 3.29 21.39 34.39
C PHE A 161 4.74 21.88 34.25
N LEU A 162 5.32 21.78 33.05
CA LEU A 162 6.65 22.29 32.74
C LEU A 162 6.74 23.80 33.00
N ARG A 163 5.73 24.57 32.56
CA ARG A 163 5.65 26.02 32.81
C ARG A 163 5.55 26.35 34.29
N ASN A 164 4.80 25.56 35.06
CA ASN A 164 4.65 25.78 36.50
C ASN A 164 5.94 25.45 37.27
N LEU A 165 6.73 24.47 36.81
CA LEU A 165 8.08 24.21 37.35
C LEU A 165 9.07 25.34 37.04
N ASP A 166 8.91 26.03 35.92
CA ASP A 166 9.74 27.19 35.56
C ASP A 166 9.32 28.47 36.32
N GLY A 167 8.04 28.58 36.68
CA GLY A 167 7.45 29.75 37.35
C GLY A 167 7.81 29.94 38.82
N ASP A 168 8.45 28.97 39.48
CA ASP A 168 8.85 29.06 40.89
C ASP A 168 10.33 29.52 41.07
N SER A 169 11.02 29.82 39.96
CA SER A 169 12.35 30.43 39.98
C SER A 169 12.25 31.95 40.20
N GLY A 170 11.92 32.35 41.42
CA GLY A 170 12.01 33.73 41.86
C GLY A 170 13.45 34.21 41.92
N THR A 171 14.04 34.66 40.80
CA THR A 171 14.98 35.81 40.73
C THR A 171 15.47 36.11 39.31
N SER A 172 15.11 37.32 38.83
CA SER A 172 15.90 38.25 38.01
C SER A 172 16.68 37.76 36.78
N GLY A 173 16.27 38.22 35.59
CA GLY A 173 17.17 38.34 34.45
C GLY A 173 16.48 38.64 33.12
N THR A 174 16.57 39.88 32.66
CA THR A 174 16.04 40.45 31.42
C THR A 174 16.64 39.86 30.12
N MET A 175 16.74 38.53 30.00
CA MET A 175 17.15 37.82 28.77
C MET A 175 16.57 36.39 28.64
N SER A 176 15.54 36.01 29.40
CA SER A 176 14.79 34.79 29.09
C SER A 176 13.76 35.13 28.02
N GLY A 177 14.05 34.78 26.76
CA GLY A 177 13.11 34.88 25.65
C GLY A 177 11.80 34.21 26.03
N GLY A 178 10.81 35.02 26.40
CA GLY A 178 9.46 34.56 26.65
C GLY A 178 9.00 33.84 25.39
N ILE A 179 8.67 32.56 25.53
CA ILE A 179 7.96 31.83 24.48
C ILE A 179 6.64 32.56 24.32
N ASP A 180 6.58 33.50 23.38
CA ASP A 180 5.36 34.24 23.02
C ASP A 180 4.22 33.23 22.85
N GLY A 181 3.01 33.53 23.31
CA GLY A 181 1.89 32.58 23.26
C GLY A 181 1.64 31.96 21.88
N ASN A 182 1.99 32.67 20.80
CA ASN A 182 1.97 32.14 19.43
C ASN A 182 3.02 31.05 19.16
N SER A 183 4.20 31.14 19.76
CA SER A 183 5.26 30.13 19.63
C SER A 183 4.95 28.85 20.41
N ALA A 184 4.24 28.95 21.55
CA ALA A 184 3.75 27.79 22.30
C ALA A 184 2.70 26.99 21.53
N ILE A 185 1.74 27.69 20.88
CA ILE A 185 0.73 27.06 20.01
C ILE A 185 1.39 26.39 18.80
N SER A 186 2.39 27.03 18.19
CA SER A 186 3.16 26.44 17.08
C SER A 186 3.94 25.19 17.51
N MET A 187 4.48 25.18 18.72
CA MET A 187 5.23 24.04 19.26
C MET A 187 4.31 22.86 19.59
N GLU A 188 3.14 23.14 20.17
CA GLU A 188 2.11 22.13 20.42
C GLU A 188 1.65 21.46 19.10
N GLN A 189 1.42 22.25 18.06
CA GLN A 189 1.07 21.73 16.73
C GLN A 189 2.16 20.83 16.14
N LYS A 190 3.45 21.18 16.30
CA LYS A 190 4.59 20.36 15.87
C LYS A 190 4.80 19.12 16.73
N MET A 191 4.24 19.11 17.94
CA MET A 191 4.32 17.97 18.86
C MET A 191 3.24 16.92 18.60
N ARG A 192 2.16 17.29 17.90
CA ARG A 192 1.06 16.38 17.58
C ARG A 192 1.43 15.40 16.45
N LEU A 193 1.18 14.12 16.67
CA LEU A 193 1.19 13.08 15.66
C LEU A 193 -0.14 13.09 14.91
N GLN A 194 -0.09 13.00 13.59
CA GLN A 194 -1.28 12.80 12.78
C GLN A 194 -1.33 11.34 12.35
N PRO A 195 -2.50 10.69 12.44
CA PRO A 195 -2.64 9.33 11.94
C PRO A 195 -2.36 9.31 10.43
N PRO A 196 -1.68 8.25 9.93
CA PRO A 196 -1.47 8.09 8.51
C PRO A 196 -2.82 7.99 7.78
N GLN A 197 -2.81 8.30 6.48
CA GLN A 197 -4.02 8.13 5.66
C GLN A 197 -4.31 6.64 5.45
N PRO A 198 -5.60 6.26 5.35
CA PRO A 198 -5.99 4.87 5.20
C PRO A 198 -5.60 4.32 3.81
N VAL A 199 -5.36 3.02 3.73
CA VAL A 199 -4.76 2.35 2.55
C VAL A 199 -5.61 2.51 1.28
N GLU A 200 -6.93 2.60 1.43
CA GLU A 200 -7.91 2.71 0.33
C GLU A 200 -7.78 4.03 -0.45
N LYS A 201 -7.15 5.05 0.14
CA LYS A 201 -6.88 6.32 -0.58
C LYS A 201 -5.72 6.20 -1.56
N PHE A 202 -4.82 5.25 -1.35
CA PHE A 202 -3.62 5.07 -2.19
C PHE A 202 -3.74 3.90 -3.14
N LEU A 203 -4.45 2.85 -2.74
CA LEU A 203 -4.51 1.59 -3.44
C LEU A 203 -5.96 1.20 -3.79
N PRO A 204 -6.22 0.76 -5.04
CA PRO A 204 -7.55 0.32 -5.43
C PRO A 204 -7.91 -1.02 -4.77
N ILE A 205 -9.13 -1.12 -4.27
CA ILE A 205 -9.64 -2.39 -3.71
C ILE A 205 -10.09 -3.29 -4.86
N LEU A 206 -9.28 -4.31 -5.17
CA LEU A 206 -9.62 -5.30 -6.17
C LEU A 206 -10.61 -6.33 -5.62
N LYS A 207 -11.60 -6.70 -6.43
CA LYS A 207 -12.49 -7.82 -6.12
C LYS A 207 -11.77 -9.15 -6.30
N GLU A 208 -12.28 -10.18 -5.64
CA GLU A 208 -11.75 -11.53 -5.77
C GLU A 208 -12.15 -12.10 -7.12
N ILE A 209 -11.17 -12.70 -7.80
CA ILE A 209 -11.38 -13.37 -9.08
C ILE A 209 -11.94 -14.77 -8.81
N PRO A 210 -12.97 -15.23 -9.53
CA PRO A 210 -13.48 -16.59 -9.40
C PRO A 210 -12.38 -17.63 -9.68
N SER A 211 -12.54 -18.84 -9.15
CA SER A 211 -11.62 -19.93 -9.48
C SER A 211 -11.76 -20.34 -10.95
N GLN A 212 -10.68 -20.84 -11.55
CA GLN A 212 -10.71 -21.35 -12.92
C GLN A 212 -11.78 -22.43 -13.10
N SER A 213 -12.03 -23.27 -12.08
CA SER A 213 -13.06 -24.30 -12.10
C SER A 213 -14.49 -23.74 -12.25
N ALA A 214 -14.77 -22.57 -11.69
CA ALA A 214 -16.10 -21.95 -11.69
C ALA A 214 -16.46 -21.36 -13.05
N ILE A 215 -15.48 -20.78 -13.76
CA ILE A 215 -15.70 -20.11 -15.06
C ILE A 215 -14.99 -20.78 -16.23
N LYS A 216 -14.60 -22.05 -16.08
CA LYS A 216 -13.76 -22.77 -17.04
C LYS A 216 -14.37 -22.83 -18.44
N SER A 217 -15.68 -22.99 -18.51
CA SER A 217 -16.39 -23.19 -19.78
C SER A 217 -16.45 -21.89 -20.59
N GLU A 218 -16.68 -20.79 -19.89
CA GLU A 218 -16.76 -19.43 -20.37
C GLU A 218 -15.38 -18.95 -20.82
N LEU A 219 -14.35 -19.18 -19.99
CA LEU A 219 -12.96 -18.91 -20.36
C LEU A 219 -12.54 -19.70 -21.60
N LYS A 220 -12.89 -20.99 -21.69
CA LYS A 220 -12.65 -21.78 -22.92
C LYS A 220 -13.33 -21.18 -24.13
N SER A 221 -14.54 -20.65 -24.00
CA SER A 221 -15.23 -19.98 -25.10
C SER A 221 -14.44 -18.77 -25.59
N LEU A 222 -13.99 -17.91 -24.67
CA LEU A 222 -13.15 -16.75 -24.98
C LEU A 222 -11.83 -17.14 -25.66
N ILE A 223 -11.11 -18.09 -25.07
CA ILE A 223 -9.84 -18.60 -25.61
C ILE A 223 -10.02 -19.15 -27.03
N ASN A 224 -11.10 -19.89 -27.27
CA ASN A 224 -11.38 -20.43 -28.60
C ASN A 224 -11.72 -19.33 -29.62
N GLN A 225 -12.39 -18.25 -29.22
CA GLN A 225 -12.67 -17.10 -30.08
C GLN A 225 -11.37 -16.35 -30.42
N ALA A 226 -10.55 -16.04 -29.41
CA ALA A 226 -9.24 -15.41 -29.60
C ALA A 226 -8.32 -16.24 -30.51
N TYR A 227 -8.26 -17.57 -30.30
CA TYR A 227 -7.43 -18.45 -31.13
C TYR A 227 -7.88 -18.50 -32.59
N LYS A 228 -9.20 -18.46 -32.86
CA LYS A 228 -9.72 -18.45 -34.24
C LYS A 228 -9.32 -17.19 -35.01
N GLN A 229 -9.20 -16.07 -34.30
CA GLN A 229 -8.77 -14.79 -34.89
C GLN A 229 -7.24 -14.73 -35.07
N GLN A 230 -6.50 -15.63 -34.42
CA GLN A 230 -5.03 -15.66 -34.44
C GLN A 230 -4.49 -17.05 -34.86
N PRO A 231 -4.85 -17.58 -36.04
CA PRO A 231 -4.48 -18.93 -36.45
C PRO A 231 -2.97 -19.12 -36.64
N GLU A 232 -2.23 -18.03 -36.90
CA GLU A 232 -0.79 -18.04 -37.14
C GLU A 232 0.05 -17.78 -35.88
N LEU A 233 -0.57 -17.52 -34.72
CA LEU A 233 0.16 -17.21 -33.50
C LEU A 233 1.04 -18.40 -33.07
N ASN A 234 2.36 -18.22 -33.16
CA ASN A 234 3.32 -19.16 -32.62
C ASN A 234 3.85 -18.62 -31.28
N LEU A 235 3.39 -19.22 -30.18
CA LEU A 235 3.83 -18.86 -28.83
C LEU A 235 5.33 -19.03 -28.60
N LYS A 236 6.03 -19.84 -29.41
CA LYS A 236 7.48 -20.01 -29.33
C LYS A 236 8.26 -18.90 -30.02
N GLU A 237 7.58 -18.11 -30.86
CA GLU A 237 8.16 -16.98 -31.61
C GLU A 237 7.70 -15.62 -31.07
N LEU A 238 6.82 -15.66 -30.06
CA LEU A 238 6.32 -14.48 -29.39
C LEU A 238 7.41 -13.89 -28.51
#